data_AF-A0A2D4JWN4-F1
#
_entry.id   AF-A0A2D4JWN4-F1
#
_cell.length_a   1.000
_cell.length_b   1.000
_cell.length_c   1.000
_cell.angle_alpha   90.00
_cell.angle_beta   90.00
_cell.angle_gamma   90.00
#
_symmetry.space_group_name_H-M   'P 1'
#
loop_
_entity.id
_entity.type
_entity.pdbx_description
1 polymer ?
#
loop_
_entity_poly.entity_id
_entity_poly.type
_entity_poly.pdbx_seq_one_letter_code
_entity_poly.pdbx_strand_id
1 'polypeptide(L)'
;MTATAFLREICLMCPEYIDNKEKPIYIISTLDNSVEDLLSVEYIKADINAPDLKSTYQNVLQLIKVTFSSIDIHLHTEALLSTMNFLNNLLPTQEANTVEIVQEKEEKKEVLRKFSSKKSKHEDVSDLHLLVDMNCLRIFIREQKRWISEISIEGLDSQVVMKKETTEISAKLKNIIIVDCDVTALYKKALYITGKEVFSLK
;
A
#
# COMPACT_ATOMS: atom_id res chain seq x y z
N MET A 1 -1.26 -25.13 -6.37
CA MET A 1 -1.47 -24.20 -7.50
C MET A 1 -0.63 -22.97 -7.21
N THR A 2 0.11 -22.46 -8.19
CA THR A 2 0.89 -21.23 -8.06
C THR A 2 0.48 -20.27 -9.16
N ALA A 3 0.31 -19.00 -8.82
CA ALA A 3 0.04 -17.92 -9.77
C ALA A 3 0.93 -16.73 -9.43
N THR A 4 1.47 -16.09 -10.45
CA THR A 4 2.32 -14.91 -10.31
C THR A 4 1.78 -13.78 -11.18
N ALA A 5 1.74 -12.57 -10.63
CA ALA A 5 1.37 -11.37 -11.36
C ALA A 5 2.43 -10.30 -11.13
N PHE A 6 2.73 -9.53 -12.16
CA PHE A 6 3.75 -8.50 -12.14
C PHE A 6 3.20 -7.22 -12.74
N LEU A 7 3.57 -6.10 -12.15
CA LEU A 7 3.41 -4.78 -12.72
C LEU A 7 4.79 -4.16 -12.80
N ARG A 8 5.27 -3.96 -14.03
CA ARG A 8 6.64 -3.53 -14.27
C ARG A 8 6.84 -2.06 -13.92
N GLU A 9 5.98 -1.21 -14.48
CA GLU A 9 6.10 0.24 -14.38
C GLU A 9 4.73 0.89 -14.37
N ILE A 10 4.63 2.01 -13.66
CA ILE A 10 3.53 2.96 -13.79
C ILE A 10 4.14 4.32 -14.10
N CYS A 11 3.50 5.04 -15.01
CA CYS A 11 3.87 6.39 -15.38
C CYS A 11 2.61 7.21 -15.62
N LEU A 12 2.53 8.39 -15.00
CA LEU A 12 1.49 9.38 -15.28
C LEU A 12 2.17 10.69 -15.65
N MET A 13 1.92 11.17 -16.86
CA MET A 13 2.50 12.39 -17.41
C MET A 13 1.44 13.48 -17.54
N CYS A 14 1.81 14.72 -17.23
CA CYS A 14 1.03 15.93 -17.49
C CYS A 14 1.79 16.81 -18.49
N PRO A 15 1.54 16.64 -19.81
CA PRO A 15 2.34 17.27 -20.86
C PRO A 15 2.13 18.79 -20.98
N GLU A 16 1.05 19.32 -20.40
CA GLU A 16 0.71 20.74 -20.39
C GLU A 16 1.68 21.57 -19.53
N TYR A 17 2.36 20.92 -18.58
CA TYR A 17 3.34 21.54 -17.71
C TYR A 17 4.73 21.03 -18.04
N ILE A 18 5.66 21.98 -18.12
CA ILE A 18 7.05 21.74 -18.45
C ILE A 18 7.91 22.08 -17.23
N ASP A 19 8.87 21.23 -16.94
CA ASP A 19 9.84 21.42 -15.87
C ASP A 19 10.94 22.44 -16.24
N ASN A 20 11.85 22.69 -15.30
CA ASN A 20 13.00 23.57 -15.49
C ASN A 20 14.04 23.08 -16.51
N LYS A 21 13.89 21.87 -17.05
CA LYS A 21 14.74 21.25 -18.08
C LYS A 21 14.03 21.12 -19.42
N GLU A 22 12.92 21.84 -19.60
CA GLU A 22 12.08 21.80 -20.81
C GLU A 22 11.47 20.41 -21.08
N LYS A 23 11.24 19.60 -20.05
CA LYS A 23 10.62 18.27 -20.16
C LYS A 23 9.20 18.24 -19.61
N PRO A 24 8.31 17.39 -20.13
CA PRO A 24 6.99 17.16 -19.55
C PRO A 24 7.08 16.75 -18.09
N ILE A 25 6.15 17.24 -17.28
CA ILE A 25 6.08 16.88 -15.87
C ILE A 25 5.43 15.50 -15.72
N TYR A 26 6.11 14.64 -14.96
CA TYR A 26 5.56 13.36 -14.50
C TYR A 26 4.93 13.59 -13.14
N ILE A 27 3.71 13.10 -12.93
CA ILE A 27 3.00 13.08 -11.64
C ILE A 27 3.33 11.77 -10.89
N ILE A 28 3.47 10.66 -11.62
CA ILE A 28 3.87 9.35 -11.07
C ILE A 28 4.96 8.80 -11.97
N SER A 29 6.04 8.30 -11.37
CA SER A 29 7.18 7.72 -12.06
C SER A 29 7.71 6.52 -11.28
N THR A 30 8.26 5.57 -12.02
CA THR A 30 8.95 4.37 -11.50
C THR A 30 10.38 4.25 -12.03
N LEU A 31 10.91 5.36 -12.59
CA LEU A 31 12.13 5.42 -13.41
C LEU A 31 13.44 5.05 -12.69
N ASP A 32 13.49 5.05 -11.36
CA ASP A 32 14.69 4.75 -10.55
C ASP A 32 14.72 3.32 -9.98
N ASN A 33 13.86 2.41 -10.48
CA ASN A 33 13.83 1.04 -9.98
C ASN A 33 15.06 0.25 -10.45
N SER A 34 15.96 -0.07 -9.51
CA SER A 34 17.03 -1.06 -9.67
C SER A 34 16.54 -2.51 -9.78
N VAL A 35 15.23 -2.72 -9.59
CA VAL A 35 14.52 -4.00 -9.63
C VAL A 35 13.66 -4.03 -10.90
N GLU A 36 13.52 -5.21 -11.53
CA GLU A 36 12.81 -5.35 -12.81
C GLU A 36 11.32 -4.97 -12.74
N ASP A 37 10.63 -5.23 -11.63
CA ASP A 37 9.19 -4.95 -11.47
C ASP A 37 8.88 -3.94 -10.33
N LEU A 38 7.89 -3.07 -10.55
CA LEU A 38 7.30 -2.20 -9.53
C LEU A 38 6.61 -3.01 -8.43
N LEU A 39 5.78 -3.98 -8.83
CA LEU A 39 4.98 -4.80 -7.94
C LEU A 39 4.99 -6.24 -8.46
N SER A 40 5.39 -7.18 -7.60
CA SER A 40 5.25 -8.61 -7.86
C SER A 40 4.36 -9.24 -6.80
N VAL A 41 3.41 -10.06 -7.24
CA VAL A 41 2.51 -10.83 -6.38
C VAL A 41 2.65 -12.31 -6.70
N GLU A 42 3.09 -13.11 -5.73
CA GLU A 42 3.12 -14.56 -5.80
C GLU A 42 2.00 -15.14 -4.92
N TYR A 43 1.11 -15.93 -5.51
CA TYR A 43 0.08 -16.67 -4.81
C TYR A 43 0.35 -18.17 -4.89
N ILE A 44 0.37 -18.83 -3.73
CA ILE A 44 0.51 -20.29 -3.61
C ILE A 44 -0.68 -20.82 -2.83
N LYS A 45 -1.37 -21.80 -3.40
CA LYS A 45 -2.45 -22.55 -2.76
C LYS A 45 -2.09 -24.02 -2.61
N ALA A 46 -2.13 -24.50 -1.37
CA ALA A 46 -1.93 -25.91 -1.00
C ALA A 46 -3.27 -26.62 -0.76
N ASP A 47 -3.28 -27.94 -0.93
CA ASP A 47 -4.40 -28.78 -0.51
C ASP A 47 -4.23 -29.14 0.98
N ILE A 48 -5.30 -29.01 1.76
CA ILE A 48 -5.32 -29.39 3.17
C ILE A 48 -5.01 -30.87 3.40
N ASN A 49 -5.29 -31.72 2.40
CA ASN A 49 -5.02 -33.15 2.45
C ASN A 49 -3.66 -33.53 1.88
N ALA A 50 -2.86 -32.56 1.43
CA ALA A 50 -1.54 -32.81 0.89
C ALA A 50 -0.63 -33.42 1.98
N PRO A 51 0.03 -34.56 1.73
CA PRO A 51 0.88 -35.21 2.73
C PRO A 51 2.11 -34.37 3.10
N ASP A 52 2.51 -33.44 2.24
CA ASP A 52 3.64 -32.54 2.38
C ASP A 52 3.24 -31.12 2.83
N LEU A 53 1.99 -30.89 3.26
CA LEU A 53 1.50 -29.59 3.76
C LEU A 53 2.41 -29.03 4.86
N LYS A 54 2.86 -29.90 5.78
CA LYS A 54 3.70 -29.49 6.91
C LYS A 54 5.14 -29.16 6.50
N SER A 55 5.70 -29.88 5.52
CA SER A 55 7.08 -29.71 5.09
C SER A 55 7.22 -28.62 4.03
N THR A 56 6.53 -28.76 2.91
CA THR A 56 6.68 -27.92 1.72
C THR A 56 5.97 -26.58 1.89
N TYR A 57 4.77 -26.61 2.48
CA TYR A 57 3.90 -25.43 2.59
C TYR A 57 3.87 -24.85 4.01
N GLN A 58 4.69 -25.37 4.93
CA GLN A 58 4.82 -24.88 6.30
C GLN A 58 3.48 -24.73 7.04
N ASN A 59 2.54 -25.65 6.81
CA ASN A 59 1.15 -25.60 7.33
C ASN A 59 0.31 -24.40 6.86
N VAL A 60 0.65 -23.78 5.73
CA VAL A 60 -0.11 -22.66 5.14
C VAL A 60 -0.92 -23.14 3.94
N LEU A 61 -2.24 -22.91 3.96
CA LEU A 61 -3.12 -23.24 2.82
C LEU A 61 -3.01 -22.22 1.69
N GLN A 62 -2.88 -20.95 2.03
CA GLN A 62 -2.77 -19.85 1.07
C GLN A 62 -1.64 -18.91 1.47
N LEU A 63 -0.63 -18.78 0.62
CA LEU A 63 0.45 -17.84 0.79
C LEU A 63 0.34 -16.77 -0.30
N ILE A 64 0.31 -15.50 0.10
CA ILE A 64 0.44 -14.35 -0.80
C ILE A 64 1.73 -13.64 -0.42
N LYS A 65 2.66 -13.50 -1.36
CA LYS A 65 3.82 -12.64 -1.21
C LYS A 65 3.67 -11.44 -2.12
N VAL A 66 3.80 -10.25 -1.56
CA VAL A 66 3.75 -8.98 -2.26
C VAL A 66 5.11 -8.33 -2.08
N THR A 67 5.77 -8.01 -3.18
CA THR A 67 6.97 -7.18 -3.16
C THR A 67 6.70 -5.95 -3.96
N PHE A 68 6.88 -4.80 -3.34
CA PHE A 68 6.77 -3.48 -3.96
C PHE A 68 8.14 -2.84 -3.94
N SER A 69 8.68 -2.49 -5.11
CA SER A 69 9.99 -1.87 -5.21
C SER A 69 9.90 -0.38 -4.82
N SER A 70 10.23 0.53 -5.74
CA SER A 70 10.21 1.95 -5.45
C SER A 70 9.29 2.72 -6.39
N ILE A 71 8.59 3.70 -5.83
CA ILE A 71 7.73 4.60 -6.61
C ILE A 71 8.00 6.05 -6.21
N ASP A 72 8.08 6.88 -7.23
CA ASP A 72 8.25 8.31 -7.09
C ASP A 72 6.95 8.99 -7.49
N ILE A 73 6.35 9.70 -6.54
CA ILE A 73 5.19 10.54 -6.76
C ILE A 73 5.65 11.99 -6.77
N HIS A 74 5.34 12.71 -7.83
CA HIS A 74 5.67 14.12 -7.99
C HIS A 74 4.40 14.94 -7.89
N LEU A 75 4.25 15.60 -6.75
CA LEU A 75 3.15 16.51 -6.46
C LEU A 75 3.53 17.90 -6.98
N HIS A 76 3.34 18.11 -8.28
CA HIS A 76 3.51 19.40 -8.92
C HIS A 76 2.26 20.27 -8.68
N THR A 77 2.39 21.38 -7.95
CA THR A 77 1.24 22.18 -7.48
C THR A 77 0.31 22.59 -8.61
N GLU A 78 0.85 23.02 -9.74
CA GLU A 78 0.10 23.50 -10.90
C GLU A 78 -0.66 22.35 -11.60
N ALA A 79 -0.03 21.17 -11.74
CA ALA A 79 -0.66 19.99 -12.33
C ALA A 79 -1.75 19.42 -11.41
N LEU A 80 -1.54 19.45 -10.09
CA LEU A 80 -2.54 19.07 -9.11
C LEU A 80 -3.74 20.01 -9.15
N LEU A 81 -3.52 21.32 -9.24
CA LEU A 81 -4.59 22.31 -9.33
C LEU A 81 -5.42 22.14 -10.62
N SER A 82 -4.75 21.89 -11.75
CA SER A 82 -5.42 21.55 -13.02
C SER A 82 -6.25 20.27 -12.90
N THR A 83 -5.67 19.22 -12.28
CA THR A 83 -6.36 17.95 -12.05
C THR A 83 -7.59 18.13 -11.16
N MET A 84 -7.50 18.93 -10.10
CA MET A 84 -8.64 19.24 -9.24
C MET A 84 -9.74 19.99 -10.00
N ASN A 85 -9.37 20.97 -10.83
CA ASN A 85 -10.34 21.69 -11.66
C ASN A 85 -11.03 20.76 -12.66
N PHE A 86 -10.28 19.88 -13.32
CA PHE A 86 -10.81 18.87 -14.22
C PHE A 86 -11.80 17.94 -13.51
N LEU A 87 -11.42 17.38 -12.35
CA LEU A 87 -12.29 16.51 -11.56
C LEU A 87 -13.56 17.22 -11.09
N ASN A 88 -13.45 18.47 -10.65
CA ASN A 88 -14.61 19.28 -10.25
C ASN A 88 -15.57 19.54 -11.42
N ASN A 89 -15.05 19.67 -12.64
CA ASN A 89 -15.87 19.84 -13.85
C ASN A 89 -16.48 18.52 -14.37
N LEU A 90 -15.91 17.37 -14.01
CA LEU A 90 -16.46 16.05 -14.34
C LEU A 90 -17.61 15.65 -13.42
N LEU A 91 -17.61 16.15 -12.17
CA LEU A 91 -18.70 15.90 -11.25
C LEU A 91 -19.92 16.73 -11.69
N PRO A 92 -21.08 16.11 -11.94
CA PRO A 92 -22.30 16.87 -12.14
C PRO A 92 -22.53 17.74 -10.91
N THR A 93 -22.81 19.02 -11.09
CA THR A 93 -23.20 19.94 -10.02
C THR A 93 -24.39 19.33 -9.31
N GLN A 94 -24.18 18.73 -8.13
CA GLN A 94 -25.28 18.27 -7.30
C GLN A 94 -26.05 19.51 -6.86
N GLU A 95 -27.21 19.77 -7.50
CA GLU A 95 -28.27 20.49 -6.82
C GLU A 95 -28.61 19.68 -5.57
N ALA A 96 -28.45 20.32 -4.41
CA ALA A 96 -28.69 19.71 -3.11
C ALA A 96 -30.18 19.36 -2.97
N ASN A 97 -30.58 18.20 -3.49
CA ASN A 97 -31.83 17.58 -3.15
C ASN A 97 -31.62 16.81 -1.84
N THR A 98 -32.18 17.37 -0.77
CA THR A 98 -32.32 16.75 0.55
C THR A 98 -32.93 15.36 0.41
N VAL A 99 -32.14 14.32 0.68
CA VAL A 99 -32.66 12.95 0.81
C VAL A 99 -33.06 12.76 2.27
N GLU A 100 -34.37 12.65 2.51
CA GLU A 100 -34.94 12.26 3.80
C GLU A 100 -34.44 10.86 4.18
N ILE A 101 -33.87 10.74 5.39
CA ILE A 101 -33.40 9.48 5.95
C ILE A 101 -34.62 8.72 6.49
N VAL A 102 -35.07 7.70 5.77
CA VAL A 102 -36.04 6.73 6.29
C VAL A 102 -35.29 5.73 7.17
N GLN A 103 -35.58 5.75 8.47
CA GLN A 103 -35.07 4.78 9.45
C GLN A 103 -35.78 3.42 9.26
N GLU A 104 -35.06 2.41 8.78
CA GLU A 104 -35.47 1.02 8.91
C GLU A 104 -35.05 0.47 10.28
N LYS A 105 -36.02 -0.06 11.03
CA LYS A 105 -35.82 -0.79 12.29
C LYS A 105 -35.30 -2.20 11.98
N GLU A 106 -34.11 -2.52 12.46
CA GLU A 106 -33.61 -3.90 12.52
C GLU A 106 -34.24 -4.66 13.69
N GLU A 107 -34.99 -5.72 13.39
CA GLU A 107 -35.36 -6.77 14.35
C GLU A 107 -34.18 -7.71 14.59
N LYS A 108 -33.65 -7.71 15.82
CA LYS A 108 -32.71 -8.73 16.30
C LYS A 108 -33.39 -10.08 16.43
N LYS A 109 -32.95 -11.07 15.65
CA LYS A 109 -33.09 -12.51 15.97
C LYS A 109 -31.70 -13.13 16.13
N GLU A 110 -31.25 -13.19 17.38
CA GLU A 110 -30.12 -14.03 17.78
C GLU A 110 -30.54 -15.50 17.72
N VAL A 111 -29.91 -16.28 16.83
CA VAL A 111 -29.93 -17.73 16.90
C VAL A 111 -28.52 -18.18 17.29
N LEU A 112 -28.31 -18.35 18.60
CA LEU A 112 -27.12 -18.97 19.16
C LEU A 112 -27.09 -20.46 18.75
N ARG A 113 -26.41 -20.78 17.65
CA ARG A 113 -26.01 -22.16 17.34
C ARG A 113 -24.74 -22.49 18.10
N LYS A 114 -24.89 -23.27 19.18
CA LYS A 114 -23.81 -23.90 19.93
C LYS A 114 -23.14 -24.94 19.02
N PHE A 115 -22.01 -24.60 18.39
CA PHE A 115 -21.17 -25.59 17.72
C PHE A 115 -20.31 -26.29 18.78
N SER A 116 -20.53 -27.59 18.97
CA SER A 116 -19.62 -28.44 19.72
C SER A 116 -18.33 -28.61 18.91
N SER A 117 -17.22 -28.09 19.43
CA SER A 117 -15.90 -28.25 18.82
C SER A 117 -15.41 -29.69 19.02
N LYS A 118 -15.48 -30.50 17.96
CA LYS A 118 -14.60 -31.66 17.84
C LYS A 118 -13.19 -31.12 17.64
N LYS A 119 -12.23 -31.54 18.47
CA LYS A 119 -10.80 -31.28 18.25
C LYS A 119 -10.43 -31.71 16.83
N SER A 120 -10.18 -30.73 15.97
CA SER A 120 -9.85 -30.98 14.57
C SER A 120 -8.36 -31.30 14.47
N LYS A 121 -7.98 -32.23 13.59
CA LYS A 121 -6.58 -32.68 13.39
C LYS A 121 -5.63 -31.59 12.85
N HIS A 122 -6.10 -30.35 12.68
CA HIS A 122 -5.44 -29.28 11.93
C HIS A 122 -5.43 -27.93 12.70
N GLU A 123 -5.36 -27.97 14.03
CA GLU A 123 -5.43 -26.77 14.89
C GLU A 123 -4.29 -25.76 14.64
N ASP A 124 -3.18 -26.19 14.03
CA ASP A 124 -2.00 -25.36 13.71
C ASP A 124 -1.87 -25.05 12.19
N VAL A 125 -2.94 -25.20 11.42
CA VAL A 125 -2.95 -24.83 9.99
C VAL A 125 -3.35 -23.36 9.84
N SER A 126 -2.55 -22.60 9.09
CA SER A 126 -2.85 -21.22 8.71
C SER A 126 -3.65 -21.21 7.41
N ASP A 127 -4.84 -20.60 7.45
CA ASP A 127 -5.72 -20.46 6.30
C ASP A 127 -5.14 -19.49 5.26
N LEU A 128 -4.52 -18.41 5.73
CA LEU A 128 -3.87 -17.39 4.92
C LEU A 128 -2.60 -16.87 5.60
N HIS A 129 -1.54 -16.75 4.83
CA HIS A 129 -0.34 -16.02 5.19
C HIS A 129 -0.06 -14.97 4.11
N LEU A 130 -0.14 -13.70 4.46
CA LEU A 130 0.23 -12.58 3.60
C LEU A 130 1.59 -12.06 4.06
N LEU A 131 2.54 -11.94 3.12
CA LEU A 131 3.84 -11.32 3.31
C LEU A 131 3.91 -10.10 2.38
N VAL A 132 4.31 -8.95 2.90
CA VAL A 132 4.43 -7.70 2.14
C VAL A 132 5.77 -7.05 2.46
N ASP A 133 6.58 -6.86 1.44
CA ASP A 133 7.84 -6.11 1.49
C ASP A 133 7.76 -4.90 0.55
N MET A 134 8.05 -3.71 1.06
CA MET A 134 8.07 -2.47 0.29
C MET A 134 9.41 -1.76 0.47
N ASN A 135 10.12 -1.52 -0.62
CA ASN A 135 11.42 -0.87 -0.56
C ASN A 135 11.29 0.64 -0.24
N CYS A 136 10.63 1.42 -1.09
CA CYS A 136 10.55 2.87 -0.88
C CYS A 136 9.35 3.54 -1.58
N LEU A 137 8.65 4.41 -0.87
CA LEU A 137 7.72 5.38 -1.42
C LEU A 137 8.33 6.78 -1.25
N ARG A 138 8.62 7.46 -2.36
CA ARG A 138 9.10 8.84 -2.37
C ARG A 138 8.02 9.76 -2.90
N ILE A 139 7.79 10.85 -2.19
CA ILE A 139 6.86 11.90 -2.58
C ILE A 139 7.64 13.21 -2.65
N PHE A 140 7.66 13.81 -3.82
CA PHE A 140 8.31 15.09 -4.07
C PHE A 140 7.25 16.16 -4.24
N ILE A 141 7.25 17.14 -3.34
CA ILE A 141 6.39 18.33 -3.43
C ILE A 141 7.17 19.40 -4.19
N ARG A 142 6.64 19.85 -5.32
CA ARG A 142 7.33 20.77 -6.24
C ARG A 142 6.39 21.84 -6.77
N GLU A 143 6.95 23.01 -7.00
CA GLU A 143 6.39 24.05 -7.87
C GLU A 143 7.10 24.02 -9.22
N GLN A 144 6.63 24.83 -10.17
CA GLN A 144 7.19 24.89 -11.53
C GLN A 144 8.71 25.10 -11.62
N LYS A 145 9.31 25.78 -10.64
CA LYS A 145 10.74 26.12 -10.67
C LYS A 145 11.53 25.64 -9.46
N ARG A 146 10.89 25.07 -8.43
CA ARG A 146 11.57 24.69 -7.19
C ARG A 146 10.98 23.45 -6.55
N TRP A 147 11.84 22.74 -5.83
CA TRP A 147 11.44 21.63 -4.98
C TRP A 147 11.18 22.19 -3.60
N ILE A 148 10.02 21.86 -3.04
CA ILE A 148 9.61 22.31 -1.70
C ILE A 148 10.09 21.28 -0.68
N SER A 149 9.73 20.01 -0.88
CA SER A 149 10.03 18.97 0.09
C SER A 149 10.11 17.59 -0.56
N GLU A 150 10.88 16.71 0.07
CA GLU A 150 10.92 15.28 -0.20
C GLU A 150 10.46 14.52 1.04
N ILE A 151 9.49 13.63 0.86
CA ILE A 151 9.01 12.70 1.88
C ILE A 151 9.35 11.29 1.42
N SER A 152 10.05 10.52 2.24
CA SER A 152 10.47 9.16 1.92
C SER A 152 10.05 8.20 3.04
N ILE A 153 9.34 7.15 2.66
CA ILE A 153 8.90 6.05 3.53
C ILE A 153 9.59 4.78 3.04
N GLU A 154 10.44 4.18 3.87
CA GLU A 154 11.35 3.13 3.43
C GLU A 154 11.27 1.87 4.29
N GLY A 155 11.38 0.73 3.62
CA GLY A 155 11.56 -0.59 4.23
C GLY A 155 10.37 -0.98 5.11
N LEU A 156 9.19 -1.13 4.51
CA LEU A 156 8.05 -1.76 5.18
C LEU A 156 8.15 -3.27 5.00
N ASP A 157 8.27 -3.99 6.10
CA ASP A 157 8.17 -5.45 6.17
C ASP A 157 6.94 -5.77 7.03
N SER A 158 5.92 -6.38 6.43
CA SER A 158 4.68 -6.71 7.15
C SER A 158 4.15 -8.07 6.77
N GLN A 159 3.46 -8.68 7.73
CA GLN A 159 2.84 -9.99 7.54
C GLN A 159 1.51 -10.07 8.28
N VAL A 160 0.61 -10.88 7.72
CA VAL A 160 -0.67 -11.25 8.33
C VAL A 160 -0.78 -12.76 8.28
N VAL A 161 -0.94 -13.39 9.45
CA VAL A 161 -1.17 -14.83 9.57
C VAL A 161 -2.58 -15.04 10.12
N MET A 162 -3.43 -15.63 9.30
CA MET A 162 -4.79 -15.99 9.68
C MET A 162 -4.86 -17.49 9.95
N LYS A 163 -5.24 -17.84 11.18
CA LYS A 163 -5.62 -19.18 11.58
C LYS A 163 -7.12 -19.18 11.85
N LYS A 164 -7.68 -20.38 12.03
CA LYS A 164 -9.12 -20.57 12.28
C LYS A 164 -9.67 -19.77 13.46
N GLU A 165 -8.87 -19.57 14.51
CA GLU A 165 -9.30 -18.95 15.77
C GLU A 165 -8.58 -17.62 16.05
N THR A 166 -7.49 -17.32 15.35
CA THR A 166 -6.66 -16.13 15.61
C THR A 166 -6.19 -15.49 14.31
N THR A 167 -6.05 -14.16 14.34
CA THR A 167 -5.36 -13.41 13.28
C THR A 167 -4.21 -12.65 13.93
N GLU A 168 -3.00 -12.89 13.46
CA GLU A 168 -1.78 -12.25 13.93
C GLU A 168 -1.29 -11.28 12.84
N ILE A 169 -0.95 -10.06 13.24
CA ILE A 169 -0.51 -9.00 12.34
C ILE A 169 0.79 -8.44 12.90
N SER A 170 1.85 -8.41 12.10
CA SER A 170 3.08 -7.73 12.46
C SER A 170 3.55 -6.85 11.32
N ALA A 171 4.10 -5.70 11.66
CA ALA A 171 4.60 -4.73 10.69
C ALA A 171 5.78 -3.99 11.27
N LYS A 172 6.80 -3.78 10.44
CA LYS A 172 8.01 -3.05 10.75
C LYS A 172 8.24 -2.03 9.65
N LEU A 173 8.52 -0.81 10.04
CA LEU A 173 8.88 0.24 9.09
C LEU A 173 10.25 0.76 9.46
N LYS A 174 11.17 0.83 8.49
CA LYS A 174 12.55 1.20 8.75
C LYS A 174 12.75 2.70 8.94
N ASN A 175 12.30 3.52 7.98
CA ASN A 175 12.55 4.96 7.98
C ASN A 175 11.31 5.77 7.55
N ILE A 176 11.15 6.95 8.17
CA ILE A 176 10.34 8.06 7.64
C ILE A 176 11.24 9.30 7.65
N ILE A 177 11.39 9.90 6.47
CA ILE A 177 12.27 11.03 6.22
C ILE A 177 11.44 12.13 5.57
N ILE A 178 11.53 13.35 6.09
CA ILE A 178 10.96 14.56 5.51
C ILE A 178 12.07 15.61 5.46
N VAL A 179 12.41 16.03 4.24
CA VAL A 179 13.45 17.00 3.96
C VAL A 179 12.83 18.25 3.35
N ASP A 180 13.25 19.41 3.84
CA ASP A 180 13.02 20.70 3.20
C ASP A 180 14.08 20.92 2.11
N CYS A 181 13.62 21.09 0.87
CA CYS A 181 14.47 21.22 -0.30
C CYS A 181 14.90 22.67 -0.58
N ASP A 182 14.35 23.68 0.12
CA ASP A 182 14.74 25.08 -0.06
C ASP A 182 16.18 25.28 0.39
N VAL A 183 17.05 25.75 -0.51
CA VAL A 183 18.49 25.94 -0.28
C VAL A 183 18.76 26.78 0.97
N THR A 184 17.90 27.76 1.27
CA THR A 184 18.01 28.71 2.38
C THR A 184 17.42 28.22 3.71
N ALA A 185 16.74 27.06 3.72
CA ALA A 185 16.13 26.51 4.92
C ALA A 185 17.17 26.26 6.03
N LEU A 186 16.91 26.83 7.21
CA LEU A 186 17.74 26.66 8.41
C LEU A 186 17.73 25.20 8.90
N TYR A 187 16.59 24.53 8.81
CA TYR A 187 16.40 23.13 9.22
C TYR A 187 16.00 22.27 8.02
N LYS A 188 16.98 21.57 7.45
CA LYS A 188 16.75 20.69 6.29
C LYS A 188 15.95 19.44 6.63
N LYS A 189 16.11 18.91 7.84
CA LYS A 189 15.53 17.64 8.27
C LYS A 189 14.34 17.91 9.17
N ALA A 190 13.17 18.12 8.56
CA ALA A 190 11.93 18.36 9.31
C ALA A 190 11.53 17.12 10.12
N LEU A 191 11.70 15.93 9.54
CA LEU A 191 11.56 14.65 10.23
C LEU A 191 12.64 13.70 9.71
N TYR A 192 13.39 13.06 10.60
CA TYR A 192 14.48 12.19 10.18
C TYR A 192 14.60 11.02 11.16
N ILE A 193 13.71 10.05 11.01
CA ILE A 193 13.73 8.83 11.81
C ILE A 193 14.56 7.81 11.04
N THR A 194 15.85 7.76 11.34
CA THR A 194 16.79 6.80 10.74
C THR A 194 17.59 6.12 11.84
N GLY A 195 17.61 4.78 11.88
CA GLY A 195 18.66 4.07 12.62
C GLY A 195 18.29 2.84 13.43
N LYS A 196 17.01 2.46 13.59
CA LYS A 196 16.65 1.14 14.16
C LYS A 196 15.37 0.56 13.56
N GLU A 197 14.27 1.29 13.62
CA GLU A 197 12.94 1.01 13.05
C GLU A 197 12.08 2.21 13.51
N VAL A 198 11.20 2.73 12.66
CA VAL A 198 10.19 3.74 13.04
C VAL A 198 9.19 3.13 14.02
N PHE A 199 8.74 1.91 13.70
CA PHE A 199 7.93 1.08 14.60
C PHE A 199 8.16 -0.39 14.29
N SER A 200 7.85 -1.24 15.27
CA SER A 200 7.74 -2.70 15.12
C SER A 200 6.51 -3.15 15.91
N LEU A 201 5.43 -3.46 15.20
CA LEU A 201 4.23 -4.08 15.74
C LEU A 201 4.39 -5.60 15.70
N LYS A 202 4.00 -6.26 16.79
CA LYS A 202 3.89 -7.72 16.90
C LYS A 202 2.50 -8.09 17.38
#